data_AF-A0A914DZ00-F1
#
_entry.id   AF-A0A914DZ00-F1
#
_cell.length_a   1.000
_cell.length_b   1.000
_cell.length_c   1.000
_cell.angle_alpha   90.00
_cell.angle_beta   90.00
_cell.angle_gamma   90.00
#
_symmetry.space_group_name_H-M   'P 1'
#
loop_
_entity.id
_entity.type
_entity.pdbx_description
1 polymer ?
#
loop_
_entity_poly.entity_id
_entity_poly.type
_entity_poly.pdbx_seq_one_letter_code
_entity_poly.pdbx_strand_id
1 'polypeptide(L)'
;MADGTEALLYRTLLDPNYYEKDVRPTTHHSRPTNITFGFLLNQIVEMDERNQVLTTRCWLNVNWLDKRLSWNASEWEGIKTIYVPYQKLWKPDIILVNK
;
A
#
# COMPACT_ATOMS: atom_id res chain seq x y z
N MET A 1 8.63 -27.46 3.74
CA MET A 1 8.72 -27.11 2.31
C MET A 1 7.66 -26.07 1.93
N ALA A 2 7.48 -25.01 2.74
CA ALA A 2 6.45 -23.97 2.52
C ALA A 2 6.95 -22.79 1.65
N ASP A 3 8.27 -22.68 1.45
CA ASP A 3 8.93 -21.52 0.82
C ASP A 3 8.66 -21.42 -0.70
N GLY A 4 8.47 -22.57 -1.37
CA GLY A 4 8.25 -22.60 -2.82
C GLY A 4 6.88 -22.09 -3.25
N THR A 5 5.83 -22.37 -2.46
CA THR A 5 4.44 -22.02 -2.79
C THR A 5 4.20 -20.52 -2.66
N GLU A 6 4.73 -19.88 -1.61
CA GLU A 6 4.68 -18.41 -1.46
C GLU A 6 5.46 -17.72 -2.58
N ALA A 7 6.65 -18.20 -2.93
CA ALA A 7 7.44 -17.65 -4.02
C ALA A 7 6.74 -17.78 -5.38
N LEU A 8 6.00 -18.86 -5.62
CA LEU A 8 5.20 -19.06 -6.82
C LEU A 8 3.99 -18.12 -6.85
N LEU A 9 3.29 -17.95 -5.72
CA LEU A 9 2.18 -17.00 -5.59
C LEU A 9 2.64 -15.58 -5.90
N TYR A 10 3.76 -15.18 -5.28
CA TYR A 10 4.39 -13.88 -5.49
C TYR A 10 4.68 -13.62 -6.98
N ARG A 11 5.28 -14.59 -7.68
CA ARG A 11 5.61 -14.46 -9.11
C ARG A 11 4.36 -14.40 -9.97
N THR A 12 3.33 -15.15 -9.63
CA THR A 12 2.06 -15.19 -10.36
C THR A 12 1.32 -13.85 -10.24
N LEU A 13 1.25 -13.29 -9.03
CA LEU A 13 0.56 -12.03 -8.78
C LEU A 13 1.26 -10.81 -9.38
N LEU A 14 2.59 -10.86 -9.48
CA LEU A 14 3.42 -9.75 -9.97
C LEU A 14 3.99 -10.00 -11.37
N ASP A 15 3.39 -10.91 -12.14
CA ASP A 15 3.76 -11.15 -13.52
C ASP A 15 3.51 -9.86 -14.34
N PRO A 16 4.52 -9.32 -15.04
CA PRO A 16 4.39 -8.10 -15.84
C PRO A 16 3.31 -8.16 -16.93
N ASN A 17 2.91 -9.35 -17.38
CA ASN A 17 1.83 -9.51 -18.35
C ASN A 17 0.44 -9.22 -17.76
N TYR A 18 0.31 -9.25 -16.42
CA TYR A 18 -0.96 -9.13 -15.70
C TYR A 18 -1.00 -7.95 -14.73
N TYR A 19 0.14 -7.61 -14.12
CA TYR A 19 0.24 -6.55 -13.13
C TYR A 19 1.09 -5.38 -13.60
N GLU A 20 0.43 -4.28 -13.98
CA GLU A 20 1.06 -3.00 -14.22
C GLU A 20 0.94 -2.11 -12.97
N LYS A 21 2.08 -1.79 -12.36
CA LYS A 21 2.18 -1.00 -11.12
C LYS A 21 1.95 0.50 -11.35
N ASP A 22 2.20 0.98 -12.57
CA ASP A 22 2.07 2.41 -12.88
C ASP A 22 0.61 2.79 -13.22
N VAL A 23 -0.28 1.79 -13.31
CA VAL A 23 -1.72 1.97 -13.54
C VAL A 23 -2.49 1.74 -12.25
N ARG A 24 -3.39 2.69 -11.94
CA ARG A 24 -4.24 2.63 -10.75
C ARG A 24 -5.11 1.36 -10.73
N PRO A 25 -5.29 0.71 -9.57
CA PRO A 25 -6.13 -0.46 -9.44
C PRO A 25 -7.59 -0.05 -9.47
N THR A 26 -8.22 -0.20 -10.64
CA THR A 26 -9.66 -0.05 -10.80
C THR A 26 -10.19 -1.13 -11.74
N THR A 27 -11.42 -1.57 -11.47
CA THR A 27 -12.15 -2.44 -12.39
C THR A 27 -12.86 -1.65 -13.50
N HIS A 28 -12.98 -0.33 -13.35
CA HIS A 28 -13.67 0.52 -14.31
C HIS A 28 -13.14 1.96 -14.24
N HIS A 29 -12.85 2.58 -15.37
CA HIS A 29 -12.25 3.93 -15.41
C HIS A 29 -13.11 5.00 -14.74
N SER A 30 -14.43 4.84 -14.68
CA SER A 30 -15.32 5.77 -13.99
C SER A 30 -15.37 5.61 -12.47
N ARG A 31 -14.84 4.52 -11.90
CA ARG A 31 -14.91 4.25 -10.46
C ARG A 31 -13.66 4.77 -9.74
N PRO A 32 -13.83 5.40 -8.56
CA PRO A 32 -12.70 5.83 -7.75
C PRO A 32 -12.00 4.62 -7.10
N THR A 33 -10.70 4.78 -6.84
CA THR A 33 -9.95 3.88 -5.96
C THR A 33 -10.03 4.46 -4.56
N ASN A 34 -10.70 3.75 -3.65
CA ASN A 34 -10.84 4.21 -2.27
C ASN A 34 -9.54 3.97 -1.51
N ILE A 35 -9.03 5.02 -0.88
CA ILE A 35 -7.82 4.99 -0.05
C ILE A 35 -8.22 5.45 1.34
N THR A 36 -7.89 4.64 2.35
CA THR A 36 -8.13 4.95 3.75
C THR A 36 -6.81 5.31 4.41
N PHE A 37 -6.78 6.49 5.03
CA PHE A 37 -5.64 6.99 5.78
C PHE A 37 -5.93 6.94 7.27
N GLY A 38 -5.00 6.35 8.02
CA GLY A 38 -4.92 6.47 9.48
C GLY A 38 -3.71 7.31 9.83
N PHE A 39 -3.93 8.39 10.58
CA PHE A 39 -2.86 9.20 11.11
C PHE A 39 -2.73 8.95 12.61
N LEU A 40 -1.57 8.46 13.04
CA LEU A 40 -1.27 8.26 14.45
C LEU A 40 -0.14 9.20 14.85
N LEU A 41 -0.47 10.22 15.63
CA LEU A 41 0.51 11.12 16.21
C LEU A 41 1.27 10.39 17.33
N ASN A 42 2.59 10.27 17.19
CA ASN A 42 3.43 9.67 18.22
C ASN A 42 3.99 10.71 19.18
N GLN A 43 4.49 11.82 18.62
CA GLN A 43 5.19 12.83 19.39
C GLN A 43 5.13 14.20 18.69
N ILE A 44 4.93 15.25 19.48
CA ILE A 44 5.25 16.62 19.10
C ILE A 44 6.73 16.85 19.41
N VAL A 45 7.54 17.09 18.38
CA VAL A 45 8.99 17.27 18.52
C VAL A 45 9.29 18.70 18.94
N GLU A 46 8.68 19.68 18.27
CA GLU A 46 8.92 21.10 18.50
C GLU A 46 7.73 21.92 17.97
N MET A 47 7.47 23.05 18.63
CA MET A 47 6.54 24.07 18.18
C MET A 47 7.25 25.43 18.16
N ASP A 48 7.43 25.99 16.96
CA ASP A 48 7.91 27.35 16.77
C ASP A 48 6.70 28.26 16.57
N GLU A 49 6.24 28.87 17.66
CA GLU A 49 5.08 29.76 17.65
C GLU A 49 5.30 31.02 16.80
N ARG A 50 6.53 31.53 16.75
CA ARG A 50 6.87 32.76 16.02
C ARG A 50 6.75 32.54 14.52
N ASN A 51 7.21 31.38 14.04
CA ASN A 51 7.16 31.01 12.64
C ASN A 51 5.95 30.13 12.27
N GLN A 52 5.10 29.80 13.25
CA GLN A 52 3.91 28.94 13.09
C GLN A 52 4.22 27.54 12.55
N VAL A 53 5.36 26.96 12.94
CA VAL A 53 5.80 25.64 12.48
C VAL A 53 5.65 24.61 13.59
N LEU A 54 5.01 23.48 13.25
CA LEU A 54 4.87 22.33 14.14
C LEU A 54 5.60 21.12 13.56
N THR A 55 6.62 20.64 14.25
CA THR A 55 7.36 19.43 13.86
C THR A 55 6.84 18.24 14.67
N THR A 56 6.39 17.19 13.99
CA THR A 56 5.84 15.99 14.64
C THR A 56 6.44 14.69 14.10
N ARG A 57 6.43 13.65 14.92
CA ARG A 57 6.64 12.27 14.50
C ARG A 57 5.30 11.57 14.50
N CYS A 58 4.96 10.96 13.37
CA CYS A 58 3.69 10.26 13.20
C CYS A 58 3.89 8.96 12.42
N TRP A 59 2.96 8.03 12.61
CA TRP A 59 2.76 6.91 11.70
C TRP A 59 1.61 7.23 10.76
N LEU A 60 1.86 7.05 9.46
CA LEU A 60 0.83 7.12 8.43
C LEU A 60 0.52 5.70 7.96
N ASN A 61 -0.68 5.22 8.30
CA ASN A 61 -1.21 3.96 7.82
C ASN A 61 -2.04 4.21 6.56
N VAL A 62 -1.61 3.67 5.43
CA VAL A 62 -2.28 3.84 4.14
C VAL A 62 -2.81 2.49 3.70
N ASN A 63 -4.12 2.39 3.51
CA ASN A 63 -4.77 1.15 3.10
C ASN A 63 -5.58 1.38 1.82
N TRP A 64 -5.42 0.49 0.86
CA TRP A 64 -6.20 0.44 -0.37
C TRP A 64 -6.44 -1.02 -0.77
N LEU A 65 -7.42 -1.23 -1.66
CA LEU A 65 -7.74 -2.57 -2.20
C LEU A 65 -7.33 -2.64 -3.67
N ASP A 66 -6.40 -3.53 -4.00
CA ASP A 66 -6.08 -3.90 -5.38
C ASP A 66 -6.65 -5.28 -5.70
N LYS A 67 -7.73 -5.32 -6.49
CA LYS A 67 -8.41 -6.59 -6.83
C LYS A 67 -7.57 -7.50 -7.72
N ARG A 68 -6.57 -6.98 -8.44
CA ARG A 68 -5.67 -7.78 -9.28
C ARG A 68 -4.77 -8.67 -8.45
N LEU A 69 -4.53 -8.30 -7.19
CA LEU A 69 -3.69 -9.02 -6.24
C LEU A 69 -4.52 -9.90 -5.30
N SER A 70 -5.65 -10.43 -5.78
CA SER A 70 -6.50 -11.34 -5.01
C SER A 70 -6.25 -12.79 -5.41
N TRP A 71 -6.27 -13.69 -4.43
CA TRP A 71 -6.14 -15.12 -4.65
C TRP A 71 -7.02 -15.91 -3.68
N ASN A 72 -7.25 -17.18 -4.02
CA ASN A 72 -7.95 -18.12 -3.16
C ASN A 72 -6.95 -18.83 -2.23
N ALA A 73 -7.00 -18.57 -0.93
CA ALA A 73 -6.05 -19.14 0.02
C ALA A 73 -5.99 -20.68 -0.02
N SER A 74 -7.11 -21.36 -0.33
CA SER A 74 -7.16 -22.83 -0.43
C SER A 74 -6.30 -23.40 -1.56
N GLU A 75 -6.03 -22.63 -2.62
CA GLU A 75 -5.18 -23.04 -3.74
C GLU A 75 -3.68 -22.87 -3.44
N TRP A 76 -3.36 -22.12 -2.39
CA TRP A 76 -2.00 -21.71 -2.04
C TRP A 76 -1.67 -22.09 -0.59
N GLU A 77 -1.94 -23.35 -0.20
CA GLU A 77 -1.62 -23.90 1.13
C GLU A 77 -2.15 -23.08 2.33
N GLY A 78 -3.22 -22.31 2.13
CA GLY A 78 -3.81 -21.46 3.17
C GLY A 78 -3.09 -20.14 3.39
N ILE A 79 -2.20 -19.70 2.50
CA ILE A 79 -1.53 -18.40 2.57
C ILE A 79 -2.60 -17.29 2.50
N LYS A 80 -2.69 -16.47 3.55
CA LYS A 80 -3.63 -15.33 3.65
C LYS A 80 -2.98 -13.97 3.46
N THR A 81 -1.66 -13.91 3.67
CA THR A 81 -0.89 -12.67 3.62
C THR A 81 0.47 -12.96 3.04
N ILE A 82 0.96 -12.08 2.18
CA ILE A 82 2.34 -12.06 1.69
C ILE A 82 2.90 -10.64 1.85
N TYR A 83 4.20 -10.52 2.01
CA TYR A 83 4.87 -9.23 2.11
C TYR A 83 5.58 -8.89 0.79
N VAL A 84 5.24 -7.74 0.21
CA VAL A 84 5.77 -7.30 -1.07
C VAL A 84 6.45 -5.94 -0.89
N PRO A 85 7.67 -5.73 -1.44
CA PRO A 85 8.29 -4.42 -1.47
C PRO A 85 7.38 -3.39 -2.16
N TYR A 86 7.12 -2.26 -1.51
CA TYR A 86 6.16 -1.27 -1.99
C TYR A 86 6.48 -0.72 -3.38
N GLN A 87 7.75 -0.74 -3.81
CA GLN A 87 8.18 -0.25 -5.12
C GLN A 87 7.65 -1.11 -6.29
N LYS A 88 7.20 -2.34 -6.01
CA LYS A 88 6.66 -3.26 -7.00
C LYS A 88 5.14 -3.18 -7.12
N LEU A 89 4.49 -2.42 -6.23
CA LEU A 89 3.05 -2.27 -6.20
C LEU A 89 2.66 -0.87 -6.67
N TRP A 90 1.47 -0.76 -7.24
CA TRP A 90 0.83 0.55 -7.31
C TRP A 90 0.62 1.07 -5.88
N LYS A 91 0.95 2.34 -5.67
CA LYS A 91 0.68 3.05 -4.42
C LYS A 91 0.17 4.45 -4.76
N PRO A 92 -0.70 5.05 -3.93
CA PRO A 92 -1.03 6.46 -4.08
C PRO A 92 0.18 7.33 -3.73
N ASP A 93 0.30 8.46 -4.41
CA ASP A 93 1.22 9.51 -4.02
C ASP A 93 0.56 10.43 -3.00
N ILE A 94 1.24 10.64 -1.88
CA ILE A 94 0.72 11.38 -0.74
C ILE A 94 1.72 12.51 -0.47
N ILE A 95 1.22 13.74 -0.55
CA ILE A 95 2.02 14.94 -0.35
C ILE A 95 1.40 15.79 0.73
N LEU A 96 2.25 16.40 1.56
CA LEU A 96 1.85 17.45 2.48
C LEU A 96 1.81 18.77 1.69
N VAL A 97 0.64 19.41 1.65
CA VAL A 97 0.44 20.64 0.85
C VAL A 97 0.78 21.90 1.64
N ASN A 98 0.84 21.83 2.97
CA ASN A 98 1.30 22.91 3.82
C ASN A 98 2.78 22.75 4.17
N LYS A 99 3.52 23.85 4.07
CA LYS A 99 4.87 24.02 4.61
C LYS A 99 4.82 25.08 5.70
#